data_AF-A0A4Y2MY96-F1
#
_entry.id   AF-A0A4Y2MY96-F1
#
_cell.length_a   1.000
_cell.length_b   1.000
_cell.length_c   1.000
_cell.angle_alpha   90.00
_cell.angle_beta   90.00
_cell.angle_gamma   90.00
#
_symmetry.space_group_name_H-M   'P 1'
#
loop_
_entity.id
_entity.type
_entity.pdbx_description
1 polymer ?
#
loop_
_entity_poly.entity_id
_entity_poly.type
_entity_poly.pdbx_seq_one_letter_code
_entity_poly.pdbx_strand_id
1 'polypeptide(L)'
;MLPLREKYLLMITEDKSDIEDMDENFPAIDSEPTLFDFHEIKESSFLKDKLNEQQIQALHDLVLKFLKIFSNKLGKTQLVMHDIQLIENTPIQCKPYRISPRQTEILKTEIDKMLKHKIIELRDSHYTSPMILVEVAGEDPRPCIDYRKLNKITKTQFFPLPNIEQRVETAAAAKYILVLDLTKGYWQIPLTPNAQRITTFVTSFGTFRPLRLPFGLKNAPFTFSKMMVDILHGCDDFAVPYLDDVARYSNSWEEHLSHLNAVMSKIKEAGLTIKPIKCKFTQARVKYLGHIVCRGIRTPNEVKVKAVLDFPLPTTKSQVRAFLGLAGYYNHYILMSFSIVAPLTETLKGKLRQGKINWTEE
;
A
#
# COMPACT_ATOMS: atom_id res chain seq x y z
N MET A 1 11.33 8.06 -41.73
CA MET A 1 9.88 8.10 -41.47
C MET A 1 9.44 6.71 -41.04
N LEU A 2 9.28 6.48 -39.73
CA LEU A 2 8.75 5.24 -39.16
C LEU A 2 7.21 5.35 -39.02
N PRO A 3 6.44 4.25 -39.19
CA PRO A 3 5.00 4.33 -39.37
C PRO A 3 4.24 4.57 -38.05
N LEU A 4 3.09 5.26 -38.17
CA LEU A 4 2.21 5.75 -37.08
C LEU A 4 1.77 4.74 -36.00
N ARG A 5 2.10 3.45 -36.14
CA ARG A 5 1.77 2.40 -35.16
C ARG A 5 2.66 2.45 -33.90
N GLU A 6 3.89 2.94 -34.01
CA GLU A 6 4.79 3.12 -32.85
C GLU A 6 4.49 4.40 -32.05
N LYS A 7 3.87 5.40 -32.67
CA LYS A 7 3.47 6.66 -32.00
C LYS A 7 2.30 6.49 -31.02
N TYR A 8 1.44 5.50 -31.23
CA TYR A 8 0.32 5.21 -30.32
C TYR A 8 0.73 4.41 -29.08
N LEU A 9 1.86 3.69 -29.13
CA LEU A 9 2.37 2.92 -27.98
C LEU A 9 3.09 3.82 -26.96
N LEU A 10 3.60 4.98 -27.40
CA LEU A 10 4.31 5.95 -26.55
C LEU A 10 3.40 6.95 -25.82
N MET A 11 2.09 6.98 -26.11
CA MET A 11 1.12 7.83 -25.38
C MET A 11 0.43 7.13 -24.20
N ILE A 12 0.79 5.88 -23.90
CA ILE A 12 0.20 5.08 -22.81
C ILE A 12 1.06 5.16 -21.52
N THR A 13 2.17 5.91 -21.52
CA THR A 13 3.13 5.96 -20.39
C THR A 13 2.99 7.17 -19.47
N GLU A 14 1.97 8.03 -19.63
CA GLU A 14 1.65 9.04 -18.62
C GLU A 14 0.78 8.41 -17.52
N ASP A 15 1.17 8.65 -16.26
CA ASP A 15 0.62 8.12 -14.99
C ASP A 15 1.16 6.75 -14.51
N LYS A 16 2.49 6.59 -14.52
CA LYS A 16 3.18 5.54 -13.72
C LYS A 16 3.90 6.05 -12.46
N SER A 17 3.96 7.35 -12.21
CA SER A 17 4.79 7.90 -11.12
C SER A 17 4.12 7.98 -9.74
N ASP A 18 2.85 7.58 -9.60
CA ASP A 18 2.14 7.66 -8.31
C ASP A 18 1.76 6.27 -7.74
N ILE A 19 2.38 5.19 -8.22
CA ILE A 19 2.15 3.81 -7.71
C ILE A 19 3.42 3.25 -7.03
N GLU A 20 4.56 3.90 -7.19
CA GLU A 20 5.83 3.46 -6.61
C GLU A 20 6.02 4.00 -5.20
N ASP A 21 5.31 3.41 -4.24
CA ASP A 21 5.71 3.26 -2.82
C ASP A 21 4.64 2.52 -1.98
N MET A 22 3.92 1.60 -2.60
CA MET A 22 3.21 0.58 -1.87
C MET A 22 3.99 -0.70 -2.09
N ASP A 23 4.86 -1.03 -1.14
CA ASP A 23 5.47 -2.36 -0.98
C ASP A 23 4.38 -3.39 -0.58
N GLU A 24 3.21 -3.30 -1.21
CA GLU A 24 2.17 -4.30 -1.22
C GLU A 24 2.63 -5.40 -2.17
N ASN A 25 3.56 -6.20 -1.68
CA ASN A 25 3.82 -7.50 -2.25
C ASN A 25 2.51 -8.30 -2.12
N PHE A 26 1.70 -8.31 -3.19
CA PHE A 26 0.44 -9.04 -3.29
C PHE A 26 0.77 -10.52 -3.26
N PRO A 27 0.50 -11.23 -2.16
CA PRO A 27 0.71 -12.67 -2.19
C PRO A 27 -0.40 -13.29 -3.03
N ALA A 28 -0.07 -14.35 -3.75
CA ALA A 28 -1.06 -15.31 -4.25
C ALA A 28 -2.11 -15.61 -3.16
N ILE A 29 -3.34 -15.97 -3.53
CA ILE A 29 -4.26 -16.49 -2.52
C ILE A 29 -3.72 -17.85 -2.08
N ASP A 30 -2.88 -17.85 -1.04
CA ASP A 30 -2.23 -19.05 -0.52
C ASP A 30 -3.29 -20.02 -0.02
N SER A 31 -3.30 -21.19 -0.64
CA SER A 31 -4.17 -22.31 -0.30
C SER A 31 -3.48 -23.14 0.77
N GLU A 32 -3.40 -22.61 1.99
CA GLU A 32 -3.38 -23.32 3.27
C GLU A 32 -3.04 -22.31 4.39
N PRO A 33 -3.64 -22.42 5.58
CA PRO A 33 -3.20 -21.62 6.71
C PRO A 33 -1.76 -22.03 7.01
N THR A 34 -0.75 -21.18 6.76
CA THR A 34 0.54 -21.42 7.39
C THR A 34 0.29 -21.42 8.88
N LEU A 35 0.68 -22.52 9.51
CA LEU A 35 0.75 -22.63 10.95
C LEU A 35 1.64 -21.47 11.39
N PHE A 36 1.15 -20.64 12.31
CA PHE A 36 1.96 -19.59 12.90
C PHE A 36 3.24 -20.21 13.45
N ASP A 37 4.39 -19.91 12.84
CA ASP A 37 5.69 -20.36 13.30
C ASP A 37 6.44 -19.18 13.94
N PHE A 38 6.50 -19.20 15.27
CA PHE A 38 7.24 -18.19 16.02
C PHE A 38 8.75 -18.29 15.75
N HIS A 39 9.26 -19.45 15.32
CA HIS A 39 10.65 -19.62 14.94
C HIS A 39 10.99 -18.77 13.71
N GLU A 40 10.11 -18.75 12.70
CA GLU A 40 10.25 -17.92 11.50
C GLU A 40 10.25 -16.42 11.84
N ILE A 41 9.43 -16.00 12.82
CA ILE A 41 9.44 -14.62 13.33
C ILE A 41 10.73 -14.30 14.10
N LYS A 42 11.22 -15.23 14.93
CA LYS A 42 12.50 -15.07 15.65
C LYS A 42 13.66 -14.83 14.70
N GLU A 43 13.70 -15.57 13.60
CA GLU A 43 14.74 -15.46 12.58
C GLU A 43 14.57 -14.21 11.71
N SER A 44 13.37 -13.97 11.15
CA SER A 44 13.10 -12.83 10.26
C SER A 44 13.21 -11.47 10.95
N SER A 45 12.90 -11.38 12.24
CA SER A 45 13.00 -10.13 13.01
C SER A 45 14.35 -9.93 13.71
N PHE A 46 15.29 -10.89 13.62
CA PHE A 46 16.58 -10.90 14.34
C PHE A 46 16.38 -10.61 15.84
N LEU A 47 15.43 -11.30 16.47
CA LEU A 47 15.02 -11.01 17.86
C LEU A 47 16.10 -11.39 18.88
N LYS A 48 16.87 -12.45 18.59
CA LYS A 48 17.94 -12.95 19.48
C LYS A 48 19.10 -11.96 19.66
N ASP A 49 19.34 -11.09 18.68
CA ASP A 49 20.42 -10.09 18.76
C ASP A 49 20.01 -8.85 19.55
N LYS A 50 18.72 -8.72 19.88
CA LYS A 50 18.10 -7.46 20.36
C LYS A 50 17.40 -7.59 21.70
N LEU A 51 16.91 -8.78 22.04
CA LEU A 51 16.13 -9.05 23.25
C LEU A 51 16.81 -10.15 24.07
N ASN A 52 16.68 -10.07 25.39
CA ASN A 52 17.08 -11.16 26.26
C ASN A 52 16.05 -12.32 26.20
N GLU A 53 16.42 -13.49 26.70
CA GLU A 53 15.55 -14.68 26.64
C GLU A 53 14.21 -14.47 27.36
N GLN A 54 14.20 -13.71 28.45
CA GLN A 54 12.99 -13.38 29.21
C GLN A 54 12.02 -12.53 28.39
N GLN A 55 12.52 -11.52 27.67
CA GLN A 55 11.75 -10.66 26.77
C GLN A 55 11.20 -11.46 25.58
N ILE A 56 12.01 -12.35 25.00
CA ILE A 56 11.58 -13.23 23.91
C ILE A 56 10.45 -14.13 24.38
N GLN A 57 10.54 -14.69 25.59
CA GLN A 57 9.48 -15.53 26.16
C GLN A 57 8.20 -14.72 26.43
N ALA A 58 8.32 -13.53 27.02
CA ALA A 58 7.15 -12.68 27.27
C ALA A 58 6.43 -12.27 25.97
N LEU A 59 7.18 -11.97 24.91
CA LEU A 59 6.62 -11.71 23.59
C LEU A 59 5.94 -12.95 23.01
N HIS A 60 6.57 -14.12 23.13
CA HIS A 60 6.00 -15.38 22.68
C HIS A 60 4.65 -15.68 23.34
N ASP A 61 4.58 -15.57 24.66
CA ASP A 61 3.37 -15.85 25.43
C ASP A 61 2.24 -14.89 25.05
N LEU A 62 2.57 -13.61 24.82
CA LEU A 62 1.62 -12.63 24.34
C LEU A 62 1.10 -12.97 22.94
N VAL A 63 1.99 -13.34 22.01
CA VAL A 63 1.59 -13.67 20.64
C VAL A 63 0.74 -14.95 20.61
N LEU A 64 1.06 -15.95 21.44
CA LEU A 64 0.24 -17.16 21.60
C LEU A 64 -1.20 -16.85 22.06
N LYS A 65 -1.38 -15.86 22.96
CA LYS A 65 -2.71 -15.39 23.37
C LYS A 65 -3.55 -14.90 22.18
N PHE A 66 -2.89 -14.38 21.16
CA PHE A 66 -3.50 -13.84 19.94
C PHE A 66 -3.34 -14.75 18.72
N LEU A 67 -2.97 -16.03 18.88
CA LEU A 67 -2.71 -16.96 17.75
C LEU A 67 -3.81 -16.97 16.68
N LYS A 68 -5.08 -16.79 17.07
CA LYS A 68 -6.23 -16.81 16.16
C LYS A 68 -6.28 -15.64 15.16
N ILE A 69 -5.70 -14.47 15.47
CA ILE A 69 -5.69 -13.34 14.54
C ILE A 69 -4.54 -13.42 13.53
N PHE A 70 -3.52 -14.21 13.84
CA PHE A 70 -2.42 -14.51 12.93
C PHE A 70 -2.88 -15.57 11.93
N SER A 71 -3.22 -15.14 10.72
CA SER A 71 -3.72 -16.05 9.69
C SER A 71 -3.55 -15.49 8.29
N ASN A 72 -3.24 -16.38 7.35
CA ASN A 72 -3.36 -16.09 5.92
C ASN A 72 -4.82 -16.08 5.45
N LYS A 73 -5.75 -16.60 6.27
CA LYS A 73 -7.18 -16.49 5.98
C LYS A 73 -7.63 -15.06 6.24
N LEU A 74 -8.43 -14.54 5.30
CA LEU A 74 -8.95 -13.18 5.37
C LEU A 74 -9.96 -13.05 6.50
N GLY A 75 -9.74 -12.06 7.35
CA GLY A 75 -10.73 -11.59 8.30
C GLY A 75 -11.94 -10.96 7.60
N LYS A 76 -12.92 -10.56 8.41
CA LYS A 76 -14.05 -9.75 7.97
C LYS A 76 -14.41 -8.80 9.08
N THR A 77 -14.12 -7.52 8.85
CA THR A 77 -14.62 -6.49 9.75
C THR A 77 -16.12 -6.30 9.56
N GLN A 78 -16.78 -5.94 10.66
CA GLN A 78 -18.17 -5.50 10.69
C GLN A 78 -18.29 -4.01 11.07
N LEU A 79 -17.17 -3.35 11.32
CA LEU A 79 -17.14 -1.96 11.78
C LEU A 79 -17.42 -0.97 10.65
N VAL A 80 -17.00 -1.31 9.43
CA VAL A 80 -17.12 -0.45 8.26
C VAL A 80 -17.52 -1.25 7.03
N MET A 81 -18.28 -0.60 6.15
CA MET A 81 -18.48 -1.04 4.77
C MET A 81 -18.00 0.05 3.83
N HIS A 82 -17.36 -0.32 2.73
CA HIS A 82 -17.01 0.64 1.69
C HIS A 82 -18.20 0.86 0.74
N ASP A 83 -18.52 2.13 0.50
CA ASP A 83 -19.53 2.55 -0.46
C ASP A 83 -18.95 3.49 -1.51
N ILE A 84 -19.61 3.60 -2.66
CA ILE A 84 -19.20 4.47 -3.77
C ILE A 84 -20.32 5.44 -4.11
N GLN A 85 -19.99 6.73 -4.03
CA GLN A 85 -20.83 7.81 -4.53
C GLN A 85 -20.30 8.28 -5.88
N LEU A 86 -21.16 8.22 -6.90
CA LEU A 86 -20.85 8.69 -8.24
C LEU A 86 -21.24 10.17 -8.38
N ILE A 87 -20.47 10.92 -9.17
CA ILE A 87 -20.77 12.29 -9.60
C ILE A 87 -21.92 12.25 -10.61
N GLU A 88 -21.91 11.24 -11.48
CA GLU A 88 -22.90 11.00 -12.51
C GLU A 88 -23.25 9.51 -12.58
N ASN A 89 -24.51 9.19 -12.92
CA ASN A 89 -25.00 7.81 -12.93
C ASN A 89 -24.84 7.11 -14.29
N THR A 90 -23.90 7.58 -15.13
CA THR A 90 -23.64 7.01 -16.45
C THR A 90 -23.01 5.61 -16.30
N PRO A 91 -23.66 4.54 -16.80
CA PRO A 91 -23.11 3.20 -16.69
C PRO A 91 -21.81 3.05 -17.48
N ILE A 92 -20.79 2.48 -16.84
CA ILE A 92 -19.52 2.16 -17.51
C ILE A 92 -19.58 0.73 -17.98
N GLN A 93 -19.48 0.48 -19.28
CA GLN A 93 -19.30 -0.87 -19.80
C GLN A 93 -17.99 -1.00 -20.55
N CYS A 94 -17.08 -1.80 -20.02
CA CYS A 94 -15.82 -2.13 -20.65
C CYS A 94 -15.83 -3.57 -21.16
N LYS A 95 -15.05 -3.82 -22.22
CA LYS A 95 -14.76 -5.17 -22.72
C LYS A 95 -13.53 -5.72 -22.01
N PRO A 96 -13.45 -7.03 -21.78
CA PRO A 96 -12.24 -7.65 -21.23
C PRO A 96 -11.05 -7.43 -22.17
N TYR A 97 -9.85 -7.31 -21.59
CA TYR A 97 -8.62 -7.25 -22.36
C TYR A 97 -8.31 -8.60 -23.00
N ARG A 98 -7.62 -8.57 -24.14
CA ARG A 98 -7.05 -9.78 -24.74
C ARG A 98 -5.81 -10.18 -23.93
N ILE A 99 -5.73 -11.44 -23.56
CA ILE A 99 -4.64 -12.02 -22.77
C ILE A 99 -4.04 -13.23 -23.48
N SER A 100 -2.78 -13.53 -23.21
CA SER A 100 -2.12 -14.71 -23.79
C SER A 100 -2.60 -16.02 -23.13
N PRO A 101 -2.38 -17.20 -23.74
CA PRO A 101 -2.75 -18.48 -23.13
C PRO A 101 -2.15 -18.68 -21.73
N ARG A 102 -0.86 -18.36 -21.54
CA ARG A 102 -0.20 -18.39 -20.22
C ARG A 102 -0.91 -17.49 -19.20
N GLN A 103 -1.21 -16.25 -19.58
CA GLN A 103 -1.90 -15.32 -18.69
C GLN A 103 -3.32 -15.78 -18.37
N THR A 104 -3.98 -16.46 -19.31
CA THR A 104 -5.31 -17.04 -19.15
C THR A 104 -5.32 -18.09 -18.05
N GLU A 105 -4.34 -18.99 -18.01
CA GLU A 105 -4.21 -20.02 -16.97
C GLU A 105 -4.02 -19.39 -15.58
N ILE A 106 -3.08 -18.45 -15.46
CA ILE A 106 -2.79 -17.74 -14.21
C ILE A 106 -4.05 -17.02 -13.70
N LEU A 107 -4.71 -16.26 -14.58
CA LEU A 107 -5.88 -15.48 -14.23
C LEU A 107 -7.05 -16.37 -13.81
N LYS A 108 -7.24 -17.50 -14.47
CA LYS A 108 -8.28 -18.48 -14.13
C LYS A 108 -8.04 -19.06 -12.75
N THR A 109 -6.82 -19.48 -12.43
CA THR A 109 -6.45 -19.99 -11.10
C THR A 109 -6.71 -18.95 -10.01
N GLU A 110 -6.35 -17.69 -10.22
CA GLU A 110 -6.61 -16.64 -9.23
C GLU A 110 -8.10 -16.33 -9.06
N ILE A 111 -8.89 -16.31 -10.15
CA ILE A 111 -10.35 -16.14 -10.07
C ILE A 111 -11.00 -17.29 -9.30
N ASP A 112 -10.60 -18.53 -9.56
CA ASP A 112 -11.13 -19.71 -8.85
C ASP A 112 -10.84 -19.63 -7.35
N LYS A 113 -9.63 -19.17 -6.98
CA LYS A 113 -9.29 -18.89 -5.58
C LYS A 113 -10.17 -17.78 -5.00
N MET A 114 -10.35 -16.66 -5.71
CA MET A 114 -11.20 -15.55 -5.24
C MET A 114 -12.66 -15.98 -5.02
N LEU A 115 -13.20 -16.84 -5.89
CA LEU A 115 -14.54 -17.43 -5.76
C LEU A 115 -14.60 -18.36 -4.55
N LYS A 116 -13.63 -19.26 -4.39
CA LYS A 116 -13.55 -20.18 -3.24
C LYS A 116 -13.53 -19.45 -1.91
N HIS A 117 -12.82 -18.32 -1.84
CA HIS A 117 -12.72 -17.48 -0.64
C HIS A 117 -13.86 -16.47 -0.47
N LYS A 118 -14.89 -16.48 -1.33
CA LYS A 118 -16.02 -15.54 -1.32
C LYS A 118 -15.57 -14.07 -1.31
N ILE A 119 -14.49 -13.78 -2.04
CA ILE A 119 -14.03 -12.41 -2.29
C ILE A 119 -14.85 -11.81 -3.44
N ILE A 120 -15.22 -12.65 -4.41
CA ILE A 120 -16.04 -12.30 -5.57
C ILE A 120 -17.16 -13.32 -5.75
N GLU A 121 -18.18 -12.95 -6.52
CA GLU A 121 -19.25 -13.84 -6.97
C GLU A 121 -19.54 -13.64 -8.47
N LEU A 122 -20.05 -14.68 -9.14
CA LEU A 122 -20.48 -14.60 -10.53
C LEU A 122 -21.83 -13.87 -10.61
N ARG A 123 -21.83 -12.66 -11.15
CA ARG A 123 -23.03 -11.82 -11.31
C ARG A 123 -22.81 -10.79 -12.41
N ASP A 124 -23.89 -10.52 -13.14
CA ASP A 124 -23.91 -9.44 -14.10
C ASP A 124 -24.18 -8.07 -13.44
N SER A 125 -23.77 -7.02 -14.14
CA SER A 125 -24.02 -5.63 -13.77
C SER A 125 -24.01 -4.73 -15.01
N HIS A 126 -24.68 -3.60 -14.91
CA HIS A 126 -24.58 -2.53 -15.91
C HIS A 126 -23.26 -1.76 -15.83
N TYR A 127 -22.45 -2.02 -14.80
CA TYR A 127 -21.10 -1.48 -14.62
C TYR A 127 -20.08 -2.60 -14.80
N THR A 128 -19.10 -2.43 -15.69
CA THR A 128 -18.00 -3.37 -15.88
C THR A 128 -16.68 -2.64 -16.09
N SER A 129 -15.68 -3.01 -15.28
CA SER A 129 -14.28 -2.63 -15.46
C SER A 129 -13.45 -3.85 -15.90
N PRO A 130 -12.48 -3.72 -16.80
CA PRO A 130 -11.70 -4.87 -17.25
C PRO A 130 -10.64 -5.25 -16.21
N MET A 131 -10.33 -6.56 -16.10
CA MET A 131 -9.19 -7.03 -15.32
C MET A 131 -7.93 -7.15 -16.18
N ILE A 132 -6.78 -6.77 -15.63
CA ILE A 132 -5.46 -6.87 -16.24
C ILE A 132 -4.54 -7.69 -15.33
N LEU A 133 -3.65 -8.49 -15.91
CA LEU A 133 -2.57 -9.15 -15.19
C LEU A 133 -1.31 -8.30 -15.32
N VAL A 134 -0.76 -7.85 -14.19
CA VAL A 134 0.49 -7.09 -14.13
C VAL A 134 1.60 -8.07 -13.73
N GLU A 135 2.57 -8.27 -14.62
CA GLU A 135 3.73 -9.14 -14.38
C GLU A 135 4.98 -8.26 -14.22
N VAL A 136 5.68 -8.42 -13.11
CA VAL A 136 6.98 -7.79 -12.83
C VAL A 136 8.02 -8.90 -12.70
N ALA A 137 9.20 -8.72 -13.28
CA ALA A 137 10.25 -9.75 -13.24
C ALA A 137 10.69 -10.01 -11.79
N GLY A 138 10.64 -11.28 -11.37
CA GLY A 138 10.99 -11.68 -10.00
C GLY A 138 9.84 -11.54 -8.99
N GLU A 139 8.66 -11.10 -9.42
CA GLU A 139 7.47 -11.01 -8.57
C GLU A 139 6.33 -11.87 -9.11
N ASP A 140 5.40 -12.21 -8.21
CA ASP A 140 4.19 -12.93 -8.58
C ASP A 140 3.28 -12.07 -9.48
N PRO A 141 2.64 -12.66 -10.51
CA PRO A 141 1.67 -11.97 -11.34
C PRO A 141 0.50 -11.41 -10.52
N ARG A 142 0.14 -10.15 -10.74
CA ARG A 142 -0.86 -9.43 -9.96
C ARG A 142 -2.15 -9.21 -10.77
N PRO A 143 -3.27 -9.87 -10.43
CA PRO A 143 -4.56 -9.55 -11.04
C PRO A 143 -5.08 -8.22 -10.50
N CYS A 144 -5.16 -7.21 -11.37
CA CYS A 144 -5.62 -5.87 -11.02
C CYS A 144 -6.87 -5.50 -11.82
N ILE A 145 -7.85 -4.87 -11.19
CA ILE A 145 -9.04 -4.37 -11.86
C ILE A 145 -8.79 -2.91 -12.27
N ASP A 146 -8.95 -2.61 -13.55
CA ASP A 146 -8.70 -1.28 -14.09
C ASP A 146 -9.90 -0.36 -13.82
N TYR A 147 -9.93 0.21 -12.62
CA TYR A 147 -10.96 1.16 -12.19
C TYR A 147 -10.73 2.59 -12.67
N ARG A 148 -9.79 2.88 -13.58
CA ARG A 148 -9.48 4.26 -13.99
C ARG A 148 -10.70 5.03 -14.50
N LYS A 149 -11.56 4.38 -15.31
CA LYS A 149 -12.82 4.99 -15.78
C LYS A 149 -13.81 5.23 -14.65
N LEU A 150 -13.93 4.26 -13.74
CA LEU A 150 -14.80 4.39 -12.56
C LEU A 150 -14.33 5.52 -11.64
N ASN A 151 -13.04 5.59 -11.34
CA ASN A 151 -12.43 6.59 -10.47
C ASN A 151 -12.62 8.03 -10.99
N LYS A 152 -12.75 8.24 -12.30
CA LYS A 152 -13.04 9.56 -12.89
C LYS A 152 -14.44 10.07 -12.53
N ILE A 153 -15.42 9.18 -12.46
CA ILE A 153 -16.81 9.52 -12.13
C ILE A 153 -17.13 9.34 -10.63
N THR A 154 -16.19 8.83 -9.83
CA THR A 154 -16.35 8.69 -8.37
C THR A 154 -16.04 10.00 -7.65
N LYS A 155 -16.95 10.42 -6.77
CA LYS A 155 -16.77 11.58 -5.90
C LYS A 155 -15.60 11.34 -4.96
N THR A 156 -14.61 12.22 -5.00
CA THR A 156 -13.41 12.10 -4.15
C THR A 156 -13.79 12.28 -2.69
N GLN A 157 -13.29 11.39 -1.84
CA GLN A 157 -13.31 11.57 -0.39
C GLN A 157 -11.89 11.86 0.10
N PHE A 158 -11.77 12.80 1.03
CA PHE A 158 -10.49 13.20 1.58
C PHE A 158 -10.43 12.81 3.06
N PHE A 159 -9.36 12.11 3.44
CA PHE A 159 -9.03 11.85 4.83
C PHE A 159 -7.85 12.75 5.20
N PRO A 160 -7.93 13.56 6.26
CA PRO A 160 -6.80 14.36 6.69
C PRO A 160 -5.71 13.42 7.20
N LEU A 161 -4.66 13.23 6.39
CA LEU A 161 -3.47 12.53 6.86
C LEU A 161 -2.72 13.44 7.83
N PRO A 162 -2.30 12.92 9.00
CA PRO A 162 -1.44 13.69 9.90
C PRO A 162 -0.11 14.00 9.21
N ASN A 163 0.58 15.06 9.66
CA ASN A 163 1.85 15.47 9.07
C ASN A 163 2.86 14.30 9.13
N ILE A 164 3.31 13.87 7.95
CA ILE A 164 4.29 12.78 7.77
C ILE A 164 5.55 13.05 8.59
N GLU A 165 6.08 14.27 8.57
CA GLU A 165 7.31 14.61 9.29
C GLU A 165 7.16 14.43 10.80
N GLN A 166 6.08 14.96 11.37
CA GLN A 166 5.78 14.80 12.79
C GLN A 166 5.69 13.31 13.17
N ARG A 167 5.08 12.48 12.31
CA ARG A 167 4.98 11.03 12.57
C ARG A 167 6.32 10.35 12.46
N VAL A 168 7.17 10.72 11.50
CA VAL A 168 8.52 10.19 11.40
C VAL A 168 9.38 10.61 12.60
N GLU A 169 9.20 11.82 13.14
CA GLU A 169 9.90 12.28 14.36
C GLU A 169 9.47 11.51 15.60
N THR A 170 8.15 11.36 15.82
CA THR A 170 7.62 10.52 16.91
C THR A 170 8.14 9.09 16.78
N ALA A 171 8.18 8.57 15.55
CA ALA A 171 8.70 7.24 15.27
C ALA A 171 10.19 7.10 15.57
N ALA A 172 10.97 8.12 15.21
CA ALA A 172 12.41 8.13 15.42
C ALA A 172 12.74 8.11 16.91
N ALA A 173 12.03 8.88 17.74
CA ALA A 173 12.28 8.96 19.18
C ALA A 173 12.06 7.62 19.94
N ALA A 174 11.34 6.68 19.34
CA ALA A 174 11.00 5.40 19.97
C ALA A 174 12.21 4.47 20.13
N LYS A 175 12.27 3.76 21.25
CA LYS A 175 13.28 2.72 21.51
C LYS A 175 12.88 1.38 20.92
N TYR A 176 11.60 1.06 20.97
CA TYR A 176 11.01 -0.17 20.41
C TYR A 176 9.99 0.20 19.35
N ILE A 177 10.23 -0.28 18.13
CA ILE A 177 9.31 -0.11 17.01
C ILE A 177 8.68 -1.46 16.67
N LEU A 178 7.37 -1.46 16.52
CA LEU A 178 6.62 -2.58 16.00
C LEU A 178 5.86 -2.15 14.76
N VAL A 179 5.95 -2.96 13.70
CA VAL A 179 5.12 -2.80 12.50
C VAL A 179 4.26 -4.04 12.35
N LEU A 180 2.94 -3.85 12.36
CA LEU A 180 1.98 -4.90 12.04
C LEU A 180 1.43 -4.69 10.64
N ASP A 181 1.45 -5.75 9.84
CA ASP A 181 0.92 -5.80 8.48
C ASP A 181 -0.38 -6.63 8.48
N LEU A 182 -1.47 -6.07 7.98
CA LEU A 182 -2.76 -6.77 7.89
C LEU A 182 -2.80 -7.69 6.68
N THR A 183 -3.35 -8.90 6.84
CA THR A 183 -3.44 -9.87 5.73
C THR A 183 -4.39 -9.36 4.64
N LYS A 184 -3.83 -8.81 3.55
CA LYS A 184 -4.61 -8.22 2.44
C LYS A 184 -5.67 -7.25 2.96
N GLY A 185 -5.23 -6.18 3.64
CA GLY A 185 -6.05 -5.26 4.44
C GLY A 185 -7.40 -4.90 3.80
N TYR A 186 -7.40 -4.42 2.55
CA TYR A 186 -8.65 -4.04 1.88
C TYR A 186 -9.64 -5.20 1.73
N TRP A 187 -9.19 -6.43 1.42
CA TRP A 187 -10.10 -7.56 1.25
C TRP A 187 -10.82 -7.99 2.53
N GLN A 188 -10.40 -7.48 3.68
CA GLN A 188 -11.09 -7.69 4.95
C GLN A 188 -12.29 -6.74 5.12
N ILE A 189 -12.37 -5.65 4.33
CA ILE A 189 -13.47 -4.67 4.33
C ILE A 189 -14.57 -5.12 3.37
N PRO A 190 -15.82 -5.31 3.84
CA PRO A 190 -16.95 -5.61 2.97
C PRO A 190 -17.41 -4.40 2.15
N LEU A 191 -17.93 -4.65 0.94
CA LEU A 191 -18.59 -3.64 0.12
C LEU A 191 -20.10 -3.57 0.41
N THR A 192 -20.70 -2.38 0.35
CA THR A 192 -22.16 -2.21 0.34
C THR A 192 -22.77 -2.82 -0.94
N PRO A 193 -24.06 -3.23 -0.94
CA PRO A 193 -24.69 -3.76 -2.16
C PRO A 193 -24.59 -2.83 -3.37
N ASN A 194 -24.63 -1.51 -3.13
CA ASN A 194 -24.43 -0.51 -4.17
C ASN A 194 -22.99 -0.52 -4.72
N ALA A 195 -21.97 -0.47 -3.86
CA ALA A 195 -20.59 -0.55 -4.29
C ALA A 195 -20.26 -1.87 -4.98
N GLN A 196 -20.81 -3.00 -4.51
CA GLN A 196 -20.66 -4.29 -5.18
C GLN A 196 -21.14 -4.20 -6.64
N ARG A 197 -22.33 -3.62 -6.87
CA ARG A 197 -22.88 -3.41 -8.23
C ARG A 197 -21.99 -2.54 -9.11
N ILE A 198 -21.43 -1.45 -8.56
CA ILE A 198 -20.63 -0.47 -9.31
C ILE A 198 -19.20 -0.99 -9.60
N THR A 199 -18.65 -1.80 -8.70
CA THR A 199 -17.27 -2.31 -8.78
C THR A 199 -17.13 -3.59 -9.59
N THR A 200 -18.23 -4.11 -10.15
CA THR A 200 -18.24 -5.28 -11.02
C THR A 200 -17.17 -5.18 -12.12
N PHE A 201 -16.49 -6.29 -12.35
CA PHE A 201 -15.43 -6.40 -13.34
C PHE A 201 -15.68 -7.55 -14.32
N VAL A 202 -15.04 -7.47 -15.48
CA VAL A 202 -15.20 -8.43 -16.57
C VAL A 202 -13.87 -9.04 -16.96
N THR A 203 -13.90 -10.34 -17.24
CA THR A 203 -12.77 -11.10 -17.78
C THR A 203 -13.24 -11.89 -19.01
N SER A 204 -12.33 -12.60 -19.68
CA SER A 204 -12.68 -13.55 -20.75
C SER A 204 -13.55 -14.73 -20.27
N PHE A 205 -13.67 -14.94 -18.96
CA PHE A 205 -14.38 -16.07 -18.36
C PHE A 205 -15.77 -15.70 -17.83
N GLY A 206 -16.08 -14.40 -17.71
CA GLY A 206 -17.37 -13.94 -17.21
C GLY A 206 -17.31 -12.59 -16.50
N THR A 207 -18.45 -12.22 -15.92
CA THR A 207 -18.64 -10.99 -15.15
C THR A 207 -18.70 -11.33 -13.66
N PHE A 208 -17.89 -10.64 -12.87
CA PHE A 208 -17.70 -10.93 -11.45
C PHE A 208 -17.95 -9.69 -10.61
N ARG A 209 -18.70 -9.87 -9.52
CA ARG A 209 -19.00 -8.84 -8.54
C ARG A 209 -18.09 -9.03 -7.31
N PRO A 210 -17.26 -8.03 -6.96
CA PRO A 210 -16.55 -8.05 -5.69
C PRO A 210 -17.51 -7.97 -4.51
N LEU A 211 -17.27 -8.76 -3.47
CA LEU A 211 -17.95 -8.72 -2.18
C LEU A 211 -17.14 -7.97 -1.12
N ARG A 212 -15.83 -7.85 -1.36
CA ARG A 212 -14.83 -7.19 -0.53
C ARG A 212 -14.18 -6.06 -1.30
N LEU A 213 -13.62 -5.08 -0.58
CA LEU A 213 -13.02 -3.87 -1.16
C LEU A 213 -11.84 -4.23 -2.07
N PRO A 214 -11.97 -4.10 -3.40
CA PRO A 214 -10.87 -4.39 -4.32
C PRO A 214 -9.87 -3.23 -4.32
N PHE A 215 -8.63 -3.55 -4.69
CA PHE A 215 -7.59 -2.56 -4.91
C PHE A 215 -7.88 -1.72 -6.16
N GLY A 216 -7.27 -0.54 -6.23
CA GLY A 216 -7.40 0.37 -7.37
C GLY A 216 -8.61 1.30 -7.32
N LEU A 217 -9.48 1.18 -6.31
CA LEU A 217 -10.57 2.15 -6.10
C LEU A 217 -10.05 3.44 -5.44
N LYS A 218 -10.48 4.58 -5.98
CA LYS A 218 -10.06 5.92 -5.55
C LYS A 218 -10.16 6.18 -4.05
N ASN A 219 -11.25 5.75 -3.42
CA ASN A 219 -11.53 6.02 -2.01
C ASN A 219 -11.26 4.80 -1.10
N ALA A 220 -10.59 3.76 -1.60
CA ALA A 220 -10.20 2.62 -0.77
C ALA A 220 -9.26 3.05 0.39
N PRO A 221 -8.20 3.85 0.16
CA PRO A 221 -7.35 4.34 1.25
C PRO A 221 -8.12 5.17 2.27
N PHE A 222 -9.04 6.04 1.83
CA PHE A 222 -9.90 6.83 2.73
C PHE A 222 -10.66 5.94 3.72
N THR A 223 -11.31 4.90 3.21
CA THR A 223 -12.14 4.00 4.03
C THR A 223 -11.28 3.20 5.01
N PHE A 224 -10.12 2.76 4.55
CA PHE A 224 -9.19 2.02 5.37
C PHE A 224 -8.59 2.88 6.48
N SER A 225 -8.09 4.07 6.16
CA SER A 225 -7.55 5.00 7.17
C SER A 225 -8.59 5.38 8.22
N LYS A 226 -9.83 5.64 7.80
CA LYS A 226 -10.93 5.92 8.73
C LYS A 226 -11.18 4.75 9.68
N MET A 227 -11.28 3.53 9.14
CA MET A 227 -11.44 2.31 9.94
C MET A 227 -10.31 2.14 10.96
N MET A 228 -9.06 2.36 10.52
CA MET A 228 -7.90 2.19 11.40
C MET A 228 -7.88 3.22 12.53
N VAL A 229 -8.27 4.47 12.28
CA VAL A 229 -8.43 5.47 13.34
C VAL A 229 -9.52 5.07 14.32
N ASP A 230 -10.67 4.59 13.84
CA ASP A 230 -11.76 4.15 14.72
C ASP A 230 -11.34 2.94 15.58
N ILE A 231 -10.60 1.97 15.01
CA ILE A 231 -10.07 0.80 15.74
C ILE A 231 -9.04 1.23 16.79
N LEU A 232 -8.10 2.11 16.41
CA LEU A 232 -7.00 2.55 17.25
C LEU A 232 -7.39 3.69 18.21
N HIS A 233 -8.65 4.10 18.24
CA HIS A 233 -9.12 5.14 19.13
C HIS A 233 -8.76 4.83 20.59
N GLY A 234 -8.06 5.78 21.23
CA GLY A 234 -7.52 5.64 22.59
C GLY A 234 -6.12 5.01 22.66
N CYS A 235 -5.48 4.77 21.50
CA CYS A 235 -4.08 4.37 21.37
C CYS A 235 -3.24 5.42 20.61
N ASP A 236 -3.78 6.62 20.42
CA ASP A 236 -3.25 7.66 19.52
C ASP A 236 -1.84 8.14 19.90
N ASP A 237 -1.48 8.02 21.18
CA ASP A 237 -0.18 8.44 21.72
C ASP A 237 0.96 7.50 21.30
N PHE A 238 0.67 6.23 21.01
CA PHE A 238 1.69 5.20 20.78
C PHE A 238 1.45 4.32 19.55
N ALA A 239 0.30 4.45 18.87
CA ALA A 239 -0.02 3.74 17.65
C ALA A 239 -0.34 4.74 16.53
N VAL A 240 0.36 4.60 15.41
CA VAL A 240 0.15 5.45 14.23
C VAL A 240 -0.31 4.58 13.08
N PRO A 241 -1.58 4.71 12.65
CA PRO A 241 -2.02 4.07 11.42
C PRO A 241 -1.34 4.77 10.24
N TYR A 242 -0.69 3.99 9.38
CA TYR A 242 -0.26 4.47 8.08
C TYR A 242 -0.62 3.45 7.01
N LEU A 243 -1.66 3.77 6.23
CA LEU A 243 -2.24 2.83 5.27
C LEU A 243 -2.42 1.46 5.96
N ASP A 244 -1.94 0.38 5.35
CA ASP A 244 -2.09 -1.00 5.78
C ASP A 244 -1.21 -1.40 6.99
N ASP A 245 -0.29 -0.53 7.42
CA ASP A 245 0.63 -0.77 8.52
C ASP A 245 0.21 -0.06 9.81
N VAL A 246 0.34 -0.77 10.94
CA VAL A 246 0.29 -0.14 12.27
C VAL A 246 1.69 -0.08 12.85
N ALA A 247 2.26 1.12 12.88
CA ALA A 247 3.52 1.37 13.56
C ALA A 247 3.25 1.74 15.02
N ARG A 248 3.98 1.12 15.96
CA ARG A 248 3.94 1.48 17.39
C ARG A 248 5.31 1.86 17.91
N TYR A 249 5.28 2.72 18.92
CA TYR A 249 6.45 3.34 19.52
C TYR A 249 6.40 3.18 21.04
N SER A 250 7.49 2.74 21.66
CA SER A 250 7.55 2.59 23.12
C SER A 250 8.96 2.83 23.63
N ASN A 251 9.06 3.33 24.87
CA ASN A 251 10.34 3.72 25.48
C ASN A 251 10.85 2.68 26.48
N SER A 252 9.94 1.92 27.11
CA SER A 252 10.25 0.75 27.93
C SER A 252 9.71 -0.55 27.33
N TRP A 253 10.20 -1.69 27.81
CA TRP A 253 9.76 -3.01 27.36
C TRP A 253 8.35 -3.34 27.87
N GLU A 254 8.07 -2.95 29.11
CA GLU A 254 6.80 -3.16 29.78
C GLU A 254 5.67 -2.39 29.07
N GLU A 255 5.92 -1.12 28.72
CA GLU A 255 5.03 -0.33 27.86
C GLU A 255 4.84 -1.01 26.51
N HIS A 256 5.92 -1.50 25.90
CA HIS A 256 5.85 -2.11 24.58
C HIS A 256 4.91 -3.32 24.55
N LEU A 257 4.98 -4.21 25.54
CA LEU A 257 4.08 -5.35 25.67
C LEU A 257 2.64 -4.92 25.98
N SER A 258 2.45 -3.90 26.82
CA SER A 258 1.13 -3.35 27.11
C SER A 258 0.45 -2.77 25.86
N HIS A 259 1.16 -1.92 25.11
CA HIS A 259 0.70 -1.32 23.86
C HIS A 259 0.41 -2.39 22.78
N LEU A 260 1.25 -3.43 22.73
CA LEU A 260 1.06 -4.56 21.82
C LEU A 260 -0.24 -5.30 22.14
N ASN A 261 -0.44 -5.65 23.41
CA ASN A 261 -1.66 -6.30 23.89
C ASN A 261 -2.92 -5.46 23.61
N ALA A 262 -2.88 -4.15 23.87
CA ALA A 262 -4.02 -3.25 23.66
C ALA A 262 -4.48 -3.24 22.20
N VAL A 263 -3.56 -3.02 21.27
CA VAL A 263 -3.92 -2.91 19.85
C VAL A 263 -4.19 -4.29 19.23
N MET A 264 -3.52 -5.38 19.63
CA MET A 264 -3.89 -6.73 19.18
C MET A 264 -5.32 -7.10 19.63
N SER A 265 -5.72 -6.67 20.82
CA SER A 265 -7.10 -6.83 21.30
C SER A 265 -8.09 -6.07 20.41
N LYS A 266 -7.81 -4.80 20.09
CA LYS A 266 -8.64 -4.00 19.18
C LYS A 266 -8.76 -4.62 17.78
N ILE A 267 -7.65 -5.10 17.20
CA ILE A 267 -7.64 -5.78 15.89
C ILE A 267 -8.48 -7.06 15.93
N LYS A 268 -8.36 -7.83 17.02
CA LYS A 268 -9.16 -9.04 17.25
C LYS A 268 -10.65 -8.72 17.34
N GLU A 269 -11.03 -7.71 18.10
CA GLU A 269 -12.41 -7.24 18.24
C GLU A 269 -12.99 -6.75 16.91
N ALA A 270 -12.16 -6.10 16.09
CA ALA A 270 -12.52 -5.68 14.74
C ALA A 270 -12.66 -6.85 13.74
N GLY A 271 -12.31 -8.08 14.12
CA GLY A 271 -12.39 -9.25 13.23
C GLY A 271 -11.36 -9.23 12.10
N LEU A 272 -10.27 -8.49 12.27
CA LEU A 272 -9.17 -8.39 11.32
C LEU A 272 -8.10 -9.46 11.58
N THR A 273 -7.42 -9.88 10.51
CA THR A 273 -6.30 -10.82 10.56
C THR A 273 -4.99 -10.15 10.15
N ILE A 274 -3.92 -10.59 10.80
CA ILE A 274 -2.56 -10.06 10.67
C ILE A 274 -1.71 -11.08 9.90
N LYS A 275 -0.84 -10.59 9.00
CA LYS A 275 0.10 -11.42 8.26
C LYS A 275 1.36 -11.64 9.11
N PRO A 276 1.61 -12.86 9.63
CA PRO A 276 2.66 -13.08 10.63
C PRO A 276 4.06 -12.77 10.10
N ILE A 277 4.38 -13.25 8.90
CA ILE A 277 5.71 -13.17 8.27
C ILE A 277 6.13 -11.72 7.97
N LYS A 278 5.16 -10.83 7.72
CA LYS A 278 5.43 -9.41 7.43
C LYS A 278 5.48 -8.54 8.68
N CYS A 279 5.09 -9.07 9.84
CA CYS A 279 5.17 -8.34 11.10
C CYS A 279 6.62 -8.22 11.56
N LYS A 280 7.03 -6.99 11.90
CA LYS A 280 8.36 -6.72 12.42
C LYS A 280 8.27 -6.35 13.88
N PHE A 281 8.56 -7.33 14.74
CA PHE A 281 8.55 -7.13 16.18
C PHE A 281 9.87 -6.50 16.62
N THR A 282 9.76 -5.48 17.50
CA THR A 282 10.87 -4.95 18.31
C THR A 282 12.13 -4.62 17.51
N GLN A 283 11.97 -3.78 16.50
CA GLN A 283 13.06 -3.34 15.66
C GLN A 283 13.71 -2.08 16.23
N ALA A 284 15.04 -2.07 16.28
CA ALA A 284 15.81 -0.86 16.59
C ALA A 284 15.83 0.10 15.39
N ARG A 285 15.89 -0.44 14.16
CA ARG A 285 15.95 0.31 12.89
C ARG A 285 14.82 -0.17 11.98
N VAL A 286 13.93 0.73 11.56
CA VAL A 286 12.76 0.38 10.73
C VAL A 286 12.68 1.30 9.52
N LYS A 287 12.34 0.73 8.36
CA LYS A 287 11.89 1.52 7.21
C LYS A 287 10.45 1.97 7.48
N TYR A 288 10.23 3.27 7.60
CA TYR A 288 8.94 3.88 7.86
C TYR A 288 8.80 5.14 7.00
N LEU A 289 7.75 5.24 6.18
CA LEU A 289 7.46 6.39 5.32
C LEU A 289 8.64 6.82 4.44
N GLY A 290 9.32 5.89 3.76
CA GLY A 290 10.48 6.24 2.92
C GLY A 290 11.71 6.74 3.71
N HIS A 291 11.69 6.64 5.04
CA HIS A 291 12.81 6.90 5.93
C HIS A 291 13.22 5.64 6.65
N ILE A 292 14.42 5.66 7.20
CA ILE A 292 14.92 4.71 8.15
C ILE A 292 14.95 5.43 9.50
N VAL A 293 14.18 4.94 10.46
CA VAL A 293 14.06 5.50 11.81
C VAL A 293 14.72 4.57 12.82
N CYS A 294 15.52 5.15 13.73
CA CYS A 294 16.22 4.42 14.78
C CYS A 294 16.63 5.35 15.93
N ARG A 295 16.08 5.17 17.14
CA ARG A 295 16.61 5.73 18.39
C ARG A 295 17.01 7.22 18.35
N GLY A 296 16.13 8.06 17.83
CA GLY A 296 16.30 9.50 17.67
C GLY A 296 16.96 9.92 16.35
N ILE A 297 17.41 8.96 15.54
CA ILE A 297 18.05 9.20 14.24
C ILE A 297 17.07 8.85 13.12
N ARG A 298 16.94 9.77 12.16
CA ARG A 298 16.18 9.60 10.92
C ARG A 298 17.16 9.72 9.76
N THR A 299 17.20 8.72 8.87
CA THR A 299 17.98 8.78 7.62
C THR A 299 17.06 8.51 6.43
N PRO A 300 17.39 8.99 5.21
CA PRO A 300 16.63 8.62 4.03
C PRO A 300 16.76 7.11 3.74
N ASN A 301 15.75 6.53 3.09
CA ASN A 301 15.82 5.14 2.63
C ASN A 301 16.83 5.03 1.49
N GLU A 302 17.82 4.15 1.63
CA GLU A 302 18.90 3.93 0.67
C GLU A 302 18.39 3.62 -0.75
N VAL A 303 17.23 2.94 -0.86
CA VAL A 303 16.60 2.64 -2.16
C VAL A 303 16.15 3.91 -2.88
N LYS A 304 15.58 4.87 -2.14
CA LYS A 304 15.14 6.14 -2.71
C LYS A 304 16.30 7.08 -3.00
N VAL A 305 17.33 7.07 -2.15
CA VAL A 305 18.58 7.80 -2.42
C VAL A 305 19.21 7.27 -3.70
N LYS A 306 19.25 5.94 -3.87
CA LYS A 306 19.73 5.32 -5.11
C LYS A 306 18.88 5.71 -6.31
N ALA A 307 17.55 5.78 -6.19
CA ALA A 307 16.69 6.25 -7.27
C ALA A 307 16.98 7.71 -7.69
N VAL A 308 17.39 8.57 -6.74
CA VAL A 308 17.86 9.92 -7.06
C VAL A 308 19.23 9.90 -7.75
N LEU A 309 20.17 9.08 -7.28
CA LEU A 309 21.51 8.95 -7.86
C LEU A 309 21.48 8.37 -9.28
N ASP A 310 20.61 7.39 -9.52
CA ASP A 310 20.43 6.71 -10.80
C ASP A 310 19.44 7.47 -11.72
N PHE A 311 18.88 8.60 -11.27
CA PHE A 311 17.90 9.35 -12.05
C PHE A 311 18.54 9.89 -13.34
N PRO A 312 18.00 9.55 -14.53
CA PRO A 312 18.60 9.97 -15.79
C PRO A 312 18.51 11.48 -15.96
N LEU A 313 19.52 12.10 -16.59
CA LEU A 313 19.56 13.54 -16.82
C LEU A 313 18.23 14.02 -17.46
N PRO A 314 17.44 14.86 -16.75
CA PRO A 314 16.12 15.26 -17.25
C PRO A 314 16.22 16.01 -18.58
N THR A 315 15.54 15.54 -19.62
CA THR A 315 15.54 16.22 -20.93
C THR A 315 14.30 17.09 -21.15
N THR A 316 13.30 16.95 -20.27
CA THR A 316 12.00 17.61 -20.38
C THR A 316 11.56 18.26 -19.07
N LYS A 317 10.73 19.30 -19.16
CA LYS A 317 10.11 19.94 -17.98
C LYS A 317 9.34 18.96 -17.09
N SER A 318 8.69 17.94 -17.66
CA SER A 318 8.00 16.90 -16.87
C SER A 318 8.97 16.06 -16.07
N GLN A 319 10.11 15.66 -16.66
CA GLN A 319 11.17 14.95 -15.96
C GLN A 319 11.84 15.82 -14.88
N VAL A 320 12.02 17.13 -15.13
CA VAL A 320 12.53 18.06 -14.10
C VAL A 320 11.55 18.15 -12.91
N ARG A 321 10.24 18.25 -13.17
CA ARG A 321 9.22 18.22 -12.10
C ARG A 321 9.26 16.91 -11.32
N ALA A 322 9.38 15.77 -12.01
CA ALA A 322 9.49 14.47 -11.36
C ALA A 322 10.75 14.38 -10.48
N PHE A 323 11.91 14.83 -10.98
CA PHE A 323 13.16 14.88 -10.22
C PHE A 323 13.04 15.80 -9.00
N LEU A 324 12.53 17.02 -9.17
CA LEU A 324 12.34 17.96 -8.06
C LEU A 324 11.32 17.45 -7.03
N GLY A 325 10.29 16.72 -7.45
CA GLY A 325 9.37 16.04 -6.54
C GLY A 325 10.07 14.96 -5.72
N LEU A 326 10.87 14.12 -6.37
CA LEU A 326 11.63 13.04 -5.72
C LEU A 326 12.69 13.58 -4.75
N ALA A 327 13.52 14.53 -5.19
CA ALA A 327 14.55 15.16 -4.37
C ALA A 327 13.92 16.03 -3.26
N GLY A 328 12.82 16.70 -3.59
CA GLY A 328 12.08 17.58 -2.68
C GLY A 328 11.59 16.88 -1.42
N TYR A 329 11.23 15.59 -1.53
CA TYR A 329 10.84 14.75 -0.40
C TYR A 329 11.95 14.62 0.67
N TYR A 330 13.21 14.80 0.29
CA TYR A 330 14.39 14.68 1.15
C TYR A 330 15.08 16.02 1.43
N ASN A 331 14.44 17.15 1.09
CA ASN A 331 15.03 18.49 1.22
C ASN A 331 15.52 18.82 2.64
N HIS A 332 14.91 18.26 3.68
CA HIS A 332 15.32 18.51 5.07
C HIS A 332 16.70 17.93 5.42
N TYR A 333 17.24 17.01 4.62
CA TYR A 333 18.62 16.51 4.76
C TYR A 333 19.64 17.35 3.99
N ILE A 334 19.20 18.24 3.10
CA ILE A 334 20.05 18.97 2.17
C ILE A 334 20.14 20.42 2.63
N LEU A 335 21.33 20.80 3.12
CA LEU A 335 21.61 22.20 3.47
C LEU A 335 21.45 23.09 2.24
N MET A 336 20.74 24.21 2.41
CA MET A 336 20.51 25.20 1.35
C MET A 336 19.83 24.62 0.08
N SER A 337 19.02 23.57 0.22
CA SER A 337 18.32 22.91 -0.89
C SER A 337 17.60 23.88 -1.83
N PHE A 338 16.91 24.89 -1.29
CA PHE A 338 16.23 25.92 -2.08
C PHE A 338 17.15 26.69 -3.01
N SER A 339 18.37 27.03 -2.56
CA SER A 339 19.36 27.72 -3.38
C SER A 339 19.92 26.79 -4.46
N ILE A 340 20.14 25.52 -4.13
CA ILE A 340 20.68 24.51 -5.05
C ILE A 340 19.67 24.19 -6.17
N VAL A 341 18.38 24.10 -5.85
CA VAL A 341 17.33 23.77 -6.84
C VAL A 341 16.75 24.99 -7.54
N ALA A 342 17.16 26.20 -7.17
CA ALA A 342 16.66 27.44 -7.76
C ALA A 342 16.81 27.46 -9.30
N PRO A 343 17.97 27.13 -9.90
CA PRO A 343 18.12 27.10 -11.37
C PRO A 343 17.13 26.14 -12.02
N LEU A 344 16.97 24.95 -11.44
CA LEU A 344 16.02 23.93 -11.94
C LEU A 344 14.57 24.42 -11.87
N THR A 345 14.17 25.08 -10.78
CA THR A 345 12.82 25.66 -10.67
C THR A 345 12.59 26.82 -11.65
N GLU A 346 13.63 27.59 -11.98
CA GLU A 346 13.56 28.66 -12.98
C GLU A 346 13.24 28.09 -14.38
N THR A 347 13.86 26.96 -14.75
CA THR A 347 13.58 26.30 -16.04
C THR A 347 12.11 25.86 -16.18
N LEU A 348 11.41 25.67 -15.06
CA LEU A 348 9.99 25.30 -15.05
C LEU A 348 9.04 26.46 -15.30
N LYS A 349 9.50 27.71 -15.18
CA LYS A 349 8.66 28.89 -15.45
C LYS A 349 8.24 28.98 -16.93
N GLY A 350 7.11 29.64 -17.18
CA GLY A 350 6.50 29.79 -18.50
C GLY A 350 5.25 28.91 -18.73
N LYS A 351 4.43 29.27 -19.73
CA LYS A 351 3.10 28.67 -19.97
C LYS A 351 3.13 27.24 -20.53
N LEU A 352 4.26 26.82 -21.13
CA LEU A 352 4.37 25.50 -21.75
C LEU A 352 4.64 24.43 -20.70
N ARG A 353 3.68 23.52 -20.51
CA ARG A 353 3.82 22.35 -19.62
C ARG A 353 4.88 21.37 -20.10
N GLN A 354 5.05 21.25 -21.41
CA GLN A 354 6.03 20.41 -22.09
C GLN A 354 7.05 21.29 -22.82
N GLY A 355 8.33 21.01 -22.64
CA GLY A 355 9.44 21.72 -23.28
C GLY A 355 10.76 20.99 -23.02
N LYS A 356 11.70 21.09 -23.96
CA LYS A 356 13.06 20.57 -23.80
C LYS A 356 13.85 21.46 -22.85
N ILE A 357 14.74 20.85 -22.07
CA ILE A 357 15.67 21.54 -21.18
C ILE A 357 17.00 21.70 -21.91
N ASN A 358 17.54 22.91 -21.90
CA ASN A 358 18.92 23.18 -22.29
C ASN A 358 19.74 23.25 -21.01
N TRP A 359 20.63 22.28 -20.83
CA TRP A 359 21.53 22.25 -19.68
C TRP A 359 22.68 23.23 -19.87
N THR A 360 22.88 24.06 -18.86
CA THR A 360 24.04 24.94 -18.70
C THR A 360 25.00 24.37 -17.66
N GLU A 361 26.17 24.99 -17.49
CA GLU A 361 27.09 24.62 -16.40
C GLU A 361 26.54 24.99 -15.01
N GLU A 362 25.72 26.05 -14.95
CA GLU A 362 24.78 26.35 -13.86
C GLU A 362 23.55 25.42 -13.93
#